data_AF-A0A920FA80-F1
#
_entry.id   AF-A0A920FA80-F1
#
_cell.length_a   1.000
_cell.length_b   1.000
_cell.length_c   1.000
_cell.angle_alpha   90.00
_cell.angle_beta   90.00
_cell.angle_gamma   90.00
#
_symmetry.space_group_name_H-M   'P 1'
#
loop_
_entity.id
_entity.type
_entity.pdbx_description
1 polymer ?
#
loop_
_entity_poly.entity_id
_entity_poly.type
_entity_poly.pdbx_seq_one_letter_code
_entity_poly.pdbx_strand_id
1 'polypeptide(L)'
;MLSCCKFTWKEKAVFLPSGTMCNEIAINIHTNPGDEIICESSSHIINFETGGPSAISSVMINAIKGKNGMFEAEQLLAAIRKPSRYAPISSLVCVEQTANMAGGTIWELEKLNAVAIEAKKYNLNTHMDGARPLNACIKTGVDAETYSKILIAFG
;
A
#
# COMPACT_ATOMS: atom_id res chain seq x y z
N MET A 1 1.50 3.82 -22.17
CA MET A 1 0.75 2.78 -21.43
C MET A 1 1.27 1.37 -21.70
N LEU A 2 1.36 0.90 -22.96
CA LEU A 2 1.90 -0.45 -23.27
C LEU A 2 3.31 -0.72 -22.70
N SER A 3 4.20 0.28 -22.67
CA SER A 3 5.53 0.13 -22.06
C SER A 3 5.47 -0.01 -20.54
N CYS A 4 4.56 0.70 -19.85
CA CYS A 4 4.41 0.62 -18.39
C CYS A 4 3.90 -0.76 -17.95
N CYS A 5 2.93 -1.35 -18.67
CA CYS A 5 2.45 -2.71 -18.39
C CYS A 5 3.59 -3.75 -18.45
N LYS A 6 4.54 -3.58 -19.37
CA LYS A 6 5.73 -4.44 -19.46
C LYS A 6 6.70 -4.24 -18.30
N PHE A 7 6.72 -3.05 -17.68
CA PHE A 7 7.60 -2.75 -16.54
C PHE A 7 6.98 -3.12 -15.20
N THR A 8 5.68 -2.95 -15.03
CA THR A 8 4.94 -3.28 -13.80
C THR A 8 4.35 -4.68 -13.82
N TRP A 9 4.40 -5.35 -14.97
CA TRP A 9 3.92 -6.72 -15.16
C TRP A 9 2.45 -6.87 -14.75
N LYS A 10 1.66 -5.84 -15.04
CA LYS A 10 0.20 -5.79 -14.89
C LYS A 10 -0.44 -5.74 -16.27
N GLU A 11 -1.63 -6.33 -16.40
CA GLU A 11 -2.35 -6.41 -17.67
C GLU A 11 -2.66 -5.03 -18.26
N LYS A 12 -2.95 -4.06 -17.38
CA LYS A 12 -3.33 -2.70 -17.75
C LYS A 12 -2.62 -1.68 -16.86
N ALA A 13 -2.36 -0.51 -17.42
CA ALA A 13 -1.79 0.64 -16.72
C ALA A 13 -2.38 1.91 -17.29
N VAL A 14 -2.66 2.88 -16.43
CA VAL A 14 -3.14 4.22 -16.77
C VAL A 14 -2.11 5.25 -16.33
N PHE A 15 -1.91 6.29 -17.14
CA PHE A 15 -1.07 7.43 -16.76
C PHE A 15 -1.94 8.45 -16.03
N LEU A 16 -1.47 8.92 -14.88
CA LEU A 16 -2.14 9.91 -14.06
C LEU A 16 -1.23 11.13 -13.84
N PRO A 17 -1.79 12.35 -13.68
CA PRO A 17 -1.04 13.59 -13.49
C PRO A 17 -0.08 13.63 -12.27
N SER A 18 -0.34 12.87 -11.21
CA SER A 18 0.48 12.89 -9.99
C SER A 18 0.41 11.57 -9.21
N GLY A 19 1.42 11.35 -8.36
CA GLY A 19 1.45 10.20 -7.42
C GLY A 19 0.29 10.22 -6.43
N THR A 20 -0.05 11.39 -5.88
CA THR A 20 -1.25 11.57 -5.04
C THR A 20 -2.51 11.13 -5.77
N MET A 21 -2.69 11.50 -7.04
CA MET A 21 -3.85 11.05 -7.80
C MET A 21 -3.86 9.53 -8.02
N CYS A 22 -2.69 8.91 -8.20
CA CYS A 22 -2.57 7.45 -8.25
C CYS A 22 -3.05 6.80 -6.94
N ASN A 23 -2.58 7.29 -5.80
CA ASN A 23 -2.92 6.76 -4.50
C ASN A 23 -4.41 6.95 -4.20
N GLU A 24 -4.96 8.16 -4.40
CA GLU A 24 -6.37 8.43 -4.13
C GLU A 24 -7.31 7.60 -5.01
N ILE A 25 -6.98 7.41 -6.30
CA ILE A 25 -7.76 6.54 -7.18
C ILE A 25 -7.67 5.08 -6.72
N ALA A 26 -6.48 4.59 -6.37
CA ALA A 26 -6.30 3.22 -5.89
C ALA A 26 -7.10 2.99 -4.60
N ILE A 27 -7.02 3.92 -3.64
CA ILE A 27 -7.78 3.89 -2.40
C ILE A 27 -9.27 3.85 -2.70
N ASN A 28 -9.77 4.74 -3.55
CA ASN A 28 -11.19 4.81 -3.87
C ASN A 28 -11.73 3.52 -4.52
N ILE A 29 -10.92 2.86 -5.37
CA ILE A 29 -11.29 1.60 -6.01
C ILE A 29 -11.34 0.43 -5.00
N HIS A 30 -10.48 0.45 -3.99
CA HIS A 30 -10.30 -0.66 -3.04
C HIS A 30 -11.06 -0.52 -1.73
N THR A 31 -11.81 0.56 -1.54
CA THR A 31 -12.51 0.87 -0.29
C THR A 31 -13.92 1.40 -0.54
N ASN A 32 -14.74 1.38 0.49
CA ASN A 32 -16.02 2.07 0.55
C ASN A 32 -16.00 3.15 1.63
N PRO A 33 -16.87 4.18 1.56
CA PRO A 33 -17.04 5.13 2.65
C PRO A 33 -17.30 4.44 3.99
N GLY A 34 -16.50 4.79 5.01
CA GLY A 34 -16.54 4.18 6.34
C GLY A 34 -15.57 3.01 6.54
N ASP A 35 -14.91 2.54 5.49
CA ASP A 35 -13.84 1.54 5.60
C ASP A 35 -12.58 2.12 6.26
N GLU A 36 -11.64 1.22 6.57
CA GLU A 36 -10.35 1.53 7.17
C GLU A 36 -9.19 1.02 6.30
N ILE A 37 -8.21 1.90 6.10
CA ILE A 37 -6.91 1.58 5.51
C ILE A 37 -5.90 1.33 6.63
N ILE A 38 -5.14 0.24 6.54
CA ILE A 38 -4.00 -0.03 7.41
C ILE A 38 -2.71 0.31 6.65
N CYS A 39 -1.87 1.15 7.25
CA CYS A 39 -0.57 1.52 6.67
C CYS A 39 0.42 1.96 7.75
N GLU A 40 1.68 2.17 7.38
CA GLU A 40 2.69 2.64 8.32
C GLU A 40 2.50 4.14 8.62
N SER A 41 2.74 4.56 9.86
CA SER A 41 2.53 5.93 10.34
C SER A 41 3.25 7.04 9.57
N SER A 42 4.37 6.74 8.92
CA SER A 42 5.14 7.68 8.11
C SER A 42 4.77 7.65 6.61
N SER A 43 3.75 6.87 6.23
CA SER A 43 3.32 6.71 4.83
C SER A 43 2.89 8.02 4.19
N HIS A 44 3.13 8.15 2.88
CA HIS A 44 2.82 9.34 2.08
C HIS A 44 1.34 9.73 2.15
N ILE A 45 0.44 8.74 2.06
CA ILE A 45 -1.02 8.93 2.11
C ILE A 45 -1.51 9.55 3.43
N ILE A 46 -0.72 9.45 4.52
CA ILE A 46 -1.02 10.10 5.80
C ILE A 46 -0.47 11.53 5.80
N ASN A 47 0.80 11.69 5.42
CA ASN A 47 1.57 12.88 5.79
C ASN A 47 1.66 13.93 4.66
N PHE A 48 1.43 13.56 3.41
CA PHE A 48 1.75 14.40 2.25
C PHE A 48 0.62 14.51 1.20
N GLU A 49 -0.60 14.10 1.56
CA GLU A 49 -1.77 14.17 0.67
C GLU A 49 -2.92 15.02 1.24
N THR A 50 -2.61 15.89 2.22
CA THR A 50 -3.57 16.85 2.81
C THR A 50 -4.82 16.17 3.41
N GLY A 51 -4.66 14.93 3.91
CA GLY A 51 -5.79 14.14 4.42
C GLY A 51 -6.71 13.60 3.32
N GLY A 52 -6.21 13.52 2.08
CA GLY A 52 -6.92 13.07 0.88
C GLY A 52 -7.76 11.81 1.08
N PRO A 53 -7.24 10.72 1.69
CA PRO A 53 -8.02 9.49 1.80
C PRO A 53 -9.34 9.71 2.55
N SER A 54 -9.30 10.45 3.65
CA SER A 54 -10.49 10.76 4.44
C SER A 54 -11.42 11.76 3.74
N ALA A 55 -10.88 12.75 3.03
CA ALA A 55 -11.69 13.76 2.35
C ALA A 55 -12.38 13.24 1.07
N ILE A 56 -11.69 12.38 0.30
CA ILE A 56 -12.11 11.95 -1.03
C ILE A 56 -12.84 10.61 -0.96
N SER A 57 -12.27 9.64 -0.24
CA SER A 57 -12.82 8.28 -0.16
C SER A 57 -13.62 8.02 1.12
N SER A 58 -13.69 9.00 2.03
CA SER A 58 -14.44 8.89 3.30
C SER A 58 -14.00 7.71 4.16
N VAL A 59 -12.70 7.40 4.14
CA VAL A 59 -12.12 6.28 4.89
C VAL A 59 -11.34 6.75 6.12
N MET A 60 -11.25 5.85 7.09
CA MET A 60 -10.36 5.99 8.24
C MET A 60 -8.97 5.42 7.94
N ILE A 61 -7.97 5.93 8.66
CA ILE A 61 -6.62 5.36 8.62
C ILE A 61 -6.27 4.77 9.99
N ASN A 62 -5.82 3.53 9.98
CA ASN A 62 -5.25 2.84 11.12
C ASN A 62 -3.73 2.72 10.93
N ALA A 63 -3.03 3.69 11.50
CA ALA A 63 -1.60 3.84 11.34
C ALA A 63 -0.84 2.91 12.30
N ILE A 64 -0.08 1.98 11.73
CA ILE A 64 0.86 1.14 12.47
C ILE A 64 2.13 1.94 12.70
N LYS A 65 2.58 2.02 13.95
CA LYS A 65 3.92 2.54 14.27
C LYS A 65 4.95 1.48 13.92
N GLY A 66 5.50 1.60 12.71
CA GLY A 66 6.49 0.68 12.18
C GLY A 66 7.92 1.05 12.58
N LYS A 67 8.88 0.34 11.98
CA LYS A 67 10.30 0.67 12.00
C LYS A 67 10.76 0.91 10.56
N ASN A 68 11.42 2.03 10.33
CA ASN A 68 11.98 2.39 9.02
C ASN A 68 10.93 2.36 7.88
N GLY A 69 9.71 2.86 8.13
CA GLY A 69 8.64 2.88 7.14
C GLY A 69 8.03 1.52 6.82
N MET A 70 8.35 0.50 7.62
CA MET A 70 7.89 -0.88 7.45
C MET A 70 7.23 -1.39 8.73
N PHE A 71 6.37 -2.39 8.61
CA PHE A 71 5.76 -3.10 9.73
C PHE A 71 5.82 -4.61 9.52
N GLU A 72 5.73 -5.36 10.61
CA GLU A 72 5.68 -6.82 10.57
C GLU A 72 4.27 -7.34 10.30
N ALA A 73 4.17 -8.58 9.82
CA ALA A 73 2.89 -9.24 9.58
C ALA A 73 2.06 -9.36 10.87
N GLU A 74 2.70 -9.58 12.01
CA GLU A 74 2.05 -9.64 13.32
C GLU A 74 1.44 -8.29 13.71
N GLN A 75 2.10 -7.18 13.33
CA GLN A 75 1.56 -5.84 13.57
C GLN A 75 0.33 -5.58 12.69
N LEU A 76 0.33 -6.06 11.44
CA LEU A 76 -0.85 -6.02 10.57
C LEU A 76 -2.00 -6.81 11.21
N LEU A 77 -1.76 -8.06 11.64
CA LEU A 77 -2.78 -8.91 12.26
C LEU A 77 -3.38 -8.27 13.53
N ALA A 78 -2.55 -7.59 14.33
CA ALA A 78 -3.00 -6.86 15.50
C ALA A 78 -3.83 -5.61 15.16
N ALA A 79 -3.60 -5.02 13.98
CA ALA A 79 -4.33 -3.85 13.50
C ALA A 79 -5.69 -4.21 12.87
N ILE A 80 -5.84 -5.41 12.30
CA ILE A 80 -7.11 -5.86 11.71
C ILE A 80 -8.18 -5.97 12.79
N ARG A 81 -9.28 -5.23 12.60
CA ARG A 81 -10.38 -5.21 13.56
C ARG A 81 -11.27 -6.45 13.42
N LYS A 82 -11.72 -6.97 14.56
CA LYS A 82 -12.77 -7.99 14.56
C LYS A 82 -14.10 -7.38 14.07
N PRO A 83 -14.92 -8.14 13.32
CA PRO A 83 -16.23 -7.67 12.87
C PRO A 83 -17.08 -7.14 14.03
N SER A 84 -17.54 -5.90 13.91
CA SER A 84 -18.36 -5.23 14.91
C SER A 84 -19.18 -4.13 14.25
N ARG A 85 -20.44 -3.96 14.67
CA ARG A 85 -21.33 -2.90 14.15
C ARG A 85 -20.86 -1.47 14.45
N TYR A 86 -19.87 -1.33 15.33
CA TYR A 86 -19.33 -0.04 15.78
C TYR A 86 -17.93 0.24 15.24
N ALA A 87 -17.27 -0.75 14.64
CA ALA A 87 -15.92 -0.62 14.13
C ALA A 87 -15.96 -0.44 12.61
N PRO A 88 -15.01 0.31 12.01
CA PRO A 88 -14.84 0.30 10.57
C PRO A 88 -14.38 -1.08 10.09
N ILE A 89 -14.56 -1.36 8.80
CA ILE A 89 -14.09 -2.57 8.16
C ILE A 89 -12.69 -2.30 7.61
N SER A 90 -11.67 -3.02 8.09
CA SER A 90 -10.34 -2.97 7.49
C SER A 90 -10.40 -3.64 6.11
N SER A 91 -10.25 -2.87 5.03
CA SER A 91 -10.44 -3.37 3.65
C SER A 91 -9.22 -3.20 2.76
N LEU A 92 -8.24 -2.37 3.16
CA LEU A 92 -7.05 -2.10 2.37
C LEU A 92 -5.79 -2.05 3.25
N VAL A 93 -4.73 -2.73 2.82
CA VAL A 93 -3.37 -2.52 3.33
C VAL A 93 -2.56 -1.73 2.30
N CYS A 94 -1.98 -0.60 2.72
CA CYS A 94 -1.05 0.17 1.90
C CYS A 94 0.37 0.08 2.46
N VAL A 95 1.34 -0.14 1.58
CA VAL A 95 2.78 0.01 1.90
C VAL A 95 3.42 1.06 1.00
N GLU A 96 4.51 1.66 1.46
CA GLU A 96 5.31 2.60 0.68
C GLU A 96 6.68 2.01 0.33
N GLN A 97 6.99 1.95 -0.98
CA GLN A 97 8.26 1.44 -1.50
C GLN A 97 8.85 2.44 -2.52
N THR A 98 9.95 3.11 -2.23
CA THR A 98 10.74 3.18 -0.97
C THR A 98 10.11 4.12 0.05
N ALA A 99 10.21 3.82 1.35
CA ALA A 99 9.63 4.68 2.39
C ALA A 99 10.39 5.99 2.55
N ASN A 100 9.74 7.10 2.19
CA ASN A 100 10.33 8.43 2.04
C ASN A 100 10.77 9.02 3.39
N MET A 101 9.86 9.07 4.37
CA MET A 101 10.16 9.62 5.69
C MET A 101 11.18 8.80 6.48
N ALA A 102 11.38 7.54 6.11
CA ALA A 102 12.38 6.66 6.68
C ALA A 102 13.76 6.74 5.99
N GLY A 103 13.96 7.73 5.10
CA GLY A 103 15.22 7.93 4.40
C GLY A 103 15.38 7.08 3.14
N GLY A 104 14.28 6.69 2.49
CA GLY A 104 14.31 5.87 1.28
C GLY A 104 14.60 4.40 1.56
N THR A 105 14.18 3.89 2.72
CA THR A 105 14.35 2.48 3.07
C THR A 105 13.52 1.59 2.16
N ILE A 106 14.04 0.38 1.94
CA ILE A 106 13.47 -0.59 1.01
C ILE A 106 12.84 -1.71 1.81
N TRP A 107 11.58 -2.04 1.51
CA TRP A 107 10.94 -3.23 2.06
C TRP A 107 11.74 -4.49 1.71
N GLU A 108 12.12 -5.24 2.74
CA GLU A 108 12.65 -6.60 2.60
C GLU A 108 11.58 -7.50 1.96
N LEU A 109 11.95 -8.28 0.94
CA LEU A 109 10.99 -9.10 0.19
C LEU A 109 10.26 -10.10 1.07
N GLU A 110 10.96 -10.73 2.01
CA GLU A 110 10.36 -11.71 2.93
C GLU A 110 9.28 -11.06 3.80
N LYS A 111 9.58 -9.88 4.35
CA LYS A 111 8.63 -9.10 5.15
C LYS A 111 7.43 -8.64 4.34
N LEU A 112 7.67 -8.10 3.15
CA LEU A 112 6.60 -7.65 2.25
C LEU A 112 5.68 -8.81 1.85
N ASN A 113 6.26 -9.98 1.56
CA ASN A 113 5.50 -11.20 1.28
C ASN A 113 4.68 -11.67 2.48
N ALA A 114 5.25 -11.67 3.68
CA ALA A 114 4.53 -12.06 4.89
C ALA A 114 3.31 -11.15 5.11
N VAL A 115 3.47 -9.83 4.97
CA VAL A 115 2.37 -8.86 5.05
C VAL A 115 1.30 -9.14 3.99
N ALA A 116 1.69 -9.36 2.73
CA ALA A 116 0.76 -9.63 1.64
C ALA A 116 -0.04 -10.93 1.85
N ILE A 117 0.62 -11.98 2.34
CA ILE A 117 -0.01 -13.27 2.64
C ILE A 117 -1.06 -13.11 3.73
N GLU A 118 -0.75 -12.41 4.82
CA GLU A 118 -1.72 -12.17 5.90
C GLU A 118 -2.87 -11.27 5.43
N ALA A 119 -2.59 -10.19 4.70
CA ALA A 119 -3.64 -9.34 4.12
C ALA A 119 -4.64 -10.16 3.29
N LYS A 120 -4.13 -11.05 2.42
CA LYS A 120 -4.96 -11.93 1.59
C LYS A 120 -5.77 -12.93 2.41
N LYS A 121 -5.20 -13.54 3.45
CA LYS A 121 -5.93 -14.48 4.34
C LYS A 121 -7.15 -13.83 5.00
N TYR A 122 -7.07 -12.53 5.26
CA TYR A 122 -8.14 -11.75 5.87
C TYR A 122 -9.01 -11.00 4.85
N ASN A 123 -8.83 -11.25 3.55
CA ASN A 123 -9.55 -10.61 2.44
C ASN A 123 -9.37 -9.08 2.36
N LEU A 124 -8.21 -8.57 2.76
CA LEU A 124 -7.85 -7.17 2.53
C LEU A 124 -7.28 -7.01 1.11
N ASN A 125 -7.69 -5.95 0.43
CA ASN A 125 -7.00 -5.46 -0.75
C ASN A 125 -5.58 -5.01 -0.39
N THR A 126 -4.69 -4.97 -1.38
CA THR A 126 -3.31 -4.49 -1.16
C THR A 126 -2.91 -3.46 -2.21
N HIS A 127 -2.28 -2.38 -1.75
CA HIS A 127 -1.74 -1.32 -2.60
C HIS A 127 -0.29 -1.01 -2.23
N MET A 128 0.52 -0.72 -3.24
CA MET A 128 1.89 -0.27 -3.08
C MET A 128 2.01 1.16 -3.61
N ASP A 129 2.28 2.12 -2.72
CA ASP A 129 2.81 3.42 -3.14
C ASP A 129 4.24 3.21 -3.64
N GLY A 130 4.35 3.11 -4.96
CA GLY A 130 5.59 2.90 -5.68
C GLY A 130 6.08 4.19 -6.35
N ALA A 131 6.28 5.27 -5.60
CA ALA A 131 6.87 6.49 -6.19
C ALA A 131 8.30 6.29 -6.70
N ARG A 132 9.07 5.32 -6.14
CA ARG A 132 10.50 5.10 -6.46
C ARG A 132 10.92 3.62 -6.62
N PRO A 133 10.18 2.78 -7.36
CA PRO A 133 10.41 1.33 -7.41
C PRO A 133 11.75 0.97 -8.06
N LEU A 134 12.23 1.77 -9.01
CA LEU A 134 13.50 1.52 -9.69
C LEU A 134 14.71 1.70 -8.77
N ASN A 135 14.63 2.60 -7.78
CA ASN A 135 15.67 2.78 -6.77
C ASN A 135 15.81 1.50 -5.93
N ALA A 136 14.68 0.92 -5.53
CA ALA A 136 14.67 -0.36 -4.84
C ALA A 136 15.31 -1.45 -5.71
N CYS A 137 14.88 -1.56 -6.98
CA CYS A 137 15.39 -2.57 -7.91
C CYS A 137 16.91 -2.48 -8.13
N ILE A 138 17.43 -1.27 -8.36
CA ILE A 138 18.87 -1.06 -8.55
C ILE A 138 19.66 -1.42 -7.29
N LYS A 139 19.13 -1.09 -6.11
CA LYS A 139 19.82 -1.30 -4.84
C LYS A 139 19.83 -2.79 -4.43
N THR A 140 18.76 -3.52 -4.70
CA THR A 140 18.60 -4.92 -4.27
C THR A 140 18.95 -5.94 -5.35
N GLY A 141 19.00 -5.53 -6.62
CA GLY A 141 19.11 -6.42 -7.77
C GLY A 141 17.83 -7.21 -8.07
N VAL A 142 16.74 -6.94 -7.34
CA VAL A 142 15.42 -7.54 -7.54
C VAL A 142 14.70 -6.79 -8.65
N ASP A 143 14.10 -7.50 -9.59
CA ASP A 143 13.32 -6.87 -10.65
C ASP A 143 11.98 -6.28 -10.15
N ALA A 144 11.44 -5.33 -10.92
CA ALA A 144 10.17 -4.68 -10.61
C ALA A 144 8.98 -5.66 -10.69
N GLU A 145 9.10 -6.77 -11.43
CA GLU A 145 8.07 -7.80 -11.53
C GLU A 145 7.83 -8.46 -10.18
N THR A 146 8.92 -8.82 -9.51
CA THR A 146 8.92 -9.48 -8.22
C THR A 146 8.23 -8.60 -7.18
N TYR A 147 8.59 -7.32 -7.07
CA TYR A 147 7.88 -6.39 -6.17
C TYR A 147 6.40 -6.22 -6.54
N SER A 148 6.09 -6.07 -7.82
CA SER A 148 4.72 -5.81 -8.30
C SER A 148 3.78 -7.01 -8.14
N LYS A 149 4.30 -8.24 -8.09
CA LYS A 149 3.51 -9.45 -7.87
C LYS A 149 3.12 -9.68 -6.41
N ILE A 150 3.83 -9.08 -5.46
CA ILE A 150 3.61 -9.32 -4.03
C ILE A 150 2.35 -8.61 -3.54
N LEU A 151 2.19 -7.34 -3.91
CA LEU A 151 0.97 -6.58 -3.62
C LEU A 151 0.12 -6.48 -4.90
N ILE A 152 -1.00 -7.20 -4.88
CA ILE A 152 -1.94 -7.25 -5.99
C ILE A 152 -3.12 -6.34 -5.63
N ALA A 153 -3.30 -5.29 -6.44
CA ALA A 153 -4.49 -4.46 -6.45
C ALA A 153 -5.69 -5.16 -7.13
N PHE A 154 -5.47 -6.11 -8.03
CA PHE A 154 -6.56 -6.73 -8.81
C PHE A 154 -6.41 -8.26 -8.89
N GLY A 155 -7.33 -8.98 -8.24
CA GLY A 155 -7.49 -10.43 -8.29
C GLY A 155 -8.79 -10.85 -7.64
#